data_AF-A0A3D1A9H2-F1
#
_entry.id   AF-A0A3D1A9H2-F1
#
_cell.length_a   1.000
_cell.length_b   1.000
_cell.length_c   1.000
_cell.angle_alpha   90.00
_cell.angle_beta   90.00
_cell.angle_gamma   90.00
#
_symmetry.space_group_name_H-M   'P 1'
#
loop_
_entity.id
_entity.type
_entity.pdbx_description
1 polymer ?
#
loop_
_entity_poly.entity_id
_entity_poly.type
_entity_poly.pdbx_seq_one_letter_code
_entity_poly.pdbx_strand_id
1 'polypeptide(L)'
;MKKDFKVKDISLAAWGRREIDIAEKEMPGLMAIREKHAAKKPLKGARVMGSLHMTTQTAVLIETLAALGAEVRWCSCNIFSTSDQAAAAIAAAGIPVYAWKGETLAEYWWCTEKALDFGGGKGPQLIVDDGGDATMMIHRGFEAENDASILNAKCGTEDEQELNNCLKTILKKTPQRWHQTAKDWKGVS
;
A
#
# COMPACT_ATOMS: atom_id res chain seq x y z
N MET A 1 2.44 -11.28 18.97
CA MET A 1 2.75 -10.14 18.09
C MET A 1 1.47 -9.70 17.42
N LYS A 2 1.18 -8.39 17.37
CA LYS A 2 0.03 -7.86 16.62
C LYS A 2 0.26 -8.20 15.14
N LYS A 3 -0.74 -8.77 14.45
CA LYS A 3 -0.67 -9.03 13.01
C LYS A 3 -0.68 -7.67 12.30
N ASP A 4 0.40 -7.31 11.63
CA ASP A 4 0.53 -6.05 10.89
C ASP A 4 0.11 -6.23 9.42
N PHE A 5 -1.11 -6.74 9.23
CA PHE A 5 -1.75 -6.95 7.94
C PHE A 5 -3.26 -7.14 8.13
N LYS A 6 -4.04 -6.95 7.07
CA LYS A 6 -5.45 -7.33 7.00
C LYS A 6 -5.76 -7.87 5.60
N VAL A 7 -5.99 -9.17 5.54
CA VAL A 7 -6.39 -9.90 4.33
C VAL A 7 -7.63 -10.74 4.64
N LYS A 8 -8.28 -11.27 3.61
CA LYS A 8 -9.51 -12.05 3.77
C LYS A 8 -9.32 -13.32 4.58
N ASP A 9 -8.37 -14.15 4.15
CA ASP A 9 -8.06 -15.42 4.80
C ASP A 9 -6.58 -15.76 4.60
N ILE A 10 -5.83 -15.81 5.71
CA ILE A 10 -4.40 -16.13 5.70
C ILE A 10 -4.13 -17.60 5.35
N SER A 11 -5.14 -18.49 5.46
CA SER A 11 -4.99 -19.91 5.14
C SER A 11 -4.71 -20.15 3.64
N LEU A 12 -5.04 -19.18 2.78
CA LEU A 12 -4.83 -19.23 1.33
C LEU A 12 -3.36 -19.05 0.92
N ALA A 13 -2.46 -18.73 1.86
CA ALA A 13 -1.06 -18.41 1.57
C ALA A 13 -0.31 -19.51 0.80
N ALA A 14 -0.56 -20.79 1.11
CA ALA A 14 0.09 -21.90 0.41
C ALA A 14 -0.36 -22.03 -1.05
N TRP A 15 -1.62 -21.70 -1.35
CA TRP A 15 -2.11 -21.63 -2.73
C TRP A 15 -1.49 -20.43 -3.46
N GLY A 16 -1.56 -19.23 -2.85
CA GLY A 16 -0.96 -18.04 -3.45
C GLY A 16 0.53 -18.19 -3.73
N ARG A 17 1.30 -18.85 -2.84
CA ARG A 17 2.72 -19.14 -3.08
C ARG A 17 2.93 -19.94 -4.36
N ARG A 18 2.15 -21.01 -4.58
CA ARG A 18 2.27 -21.81 -5.81
C ARG A 18 1.97 -21.00 -7.07
N GLU A 19 0.99 -20.11 -7.02
CA GLU A 19 0.68 -19.22 -8.15
C GLU A 19 1.81 -18.20 -8.40
N ILE A 20 2.38 -17.64 -7.33
CA ILE A 20 3.53 -16.72 -7.43
C ILE A 20 4.72 -17.44 -8.06
N ASP A 21 5.06 -18.65 -7.61
CA ASP A 21 6.17 -19.44 -8.16
C ASP A 21 5.99 -19.76 -9.66
N ILE A 22 4.74 -19.88 -10.12
CA ILE A 22 4.41 -20.03 -11.54
C ILE A 22 4.57 -18.68 -12.26
N ALA A 23 4.03 -17.60 -11.69
CA ALA A 23 4.08 -16.26 -12.27
C ALA A 23 5.52 -15.76 -12.44
N GLU A 24 6.44 -16.10 -11.54
CA GLU A 24 7.86 -15.75 -11.66
C GLU A 24 8.48 -16.24 -12.99
N LYS A 25 8.05 -17.40 -13.51
CA LYS A 25 8.53 -17.95 -14.79
C LYS A 25 8.08 -17.11 -15.99
N GLU A 26 6.94 -16.44 -15.87
CA GLU A 26 6.35 -15.58 -16.91
C GLU A 26 6.69 -14.10 -16.73
N MET A 27 7.49 -13.75 -15.71
CA MET A 27 7.90 -12.38 -15.42
C MET A 27 9.43 -12.19 -15.49
N PRO A 28 10.07 -12.50 -16.64
CA PRO A 28 11.54 -12.53 -16.76
C PRO A 28 12.20 -11.18 -16.45
N GLY A 29 11.52 -10.06 -16.72
CA GLY A 29 12.04 -8.72 -16.42
C GLY A 29 12.27 -8.50 -14.92
N LEU A 30 11.31 -8.87 -14.07
CA LEU A 30 11.46 -8.75 -12.61
C LEU A 30 12.51 -9.74 -12.08
N MET A 31 12.53 -10.95 -12.61
CA MET A 31 13.52 -11.97 -12.20
C MET A 31 14.95 -11.53 -12.57
N ALA A 32 15.16 -10.97 -13.76
CA ALA A 32 16.45 -10.41 -14.15
C ALA A 32 16.88 -9.22 -13.27
N ILE A 33 15.95 -8.35 -12.87
CA ILE A 33 16.22 -7.26 -11.92
C ILE A 33 16.65 -7.82 -10.57
N ARG A 34 15.94 -8.82 -10.04
CA ARG A 34 16.30 -9.49 -8.76
C ARG A 34 17.71 -10.08 -8.85
N GLU A 35 17.98 -10.88 -9.87
CA GLU A 35 19.29 -11.52 -10.06
C GLU A 35 20.42 -10.47 -10.11
N LYS A 36 20.24 -9.42 -10.90
CA LYS A 36 21.26 -8.39 -11.10
C LYS A 36 21.52 -7.52 -9.87
N HIS A 37 20.49 -7.24 -9.06
CA HIS A 37 20.55 -6.18 -8.05
C HIS A 37 20.33 -6.63 -6.60
N ALA A 38 19.81 -7.84 -6.34
CA ALA A 38 19.50 -8.28 -4.97
C ALA A 38 20.73 -8.32 -4.06
N ALA A 39 21.91 -8.68 -4.57
CA ALA A 39 23.16 -8.67 -3.78
C ALA A 39 23.57 -7.25 -3.35
N LYS A 40 23.26 -6.23 -4.16
CA LYS A 40 23.61 -4.83 -3.88
C LYS A 40 22.60 -4.14 -2.96
N LYS A 41 21.39 -4.70 -2.82
CA LYS A 41 20.27 -4.14 -2.05
C LYS A 41 20.09 -2.62 -2.28
N PRO A 42 19.88 -2.16 -3.52
CA PRO A 42 19.85 -0.73 -3.84
C PRO A 42 18.72 0.04 -3.14
N LEU A 43 17.65 -0.65 -2.72
CA LEU A 43 16.53 -0.06 -1.98
C LEU A 43 16.67 -0.21 -0.47
N LYS A 44 17.85 -0.61 0.04
CA LYS A 44 18.08 -0.79 1.48
C LYS A 44 17.73 0.50 2.25
N GLY A 45 16.78 0.37 3.18
CA GLY A 45 16.32 1.48 4.01
C GLY A 45 15.27 2.39 3.37
N ALA A 46 14.89 2.12 2.11
CA ALA A 46 13.77 2.79 1.47
C ALA A 46 12.45 2.23 2.01
N ARG A 47 11.53 3.12 2.37
CA ARG A 47 10.14 2.79 2.72
C ARG A 47 9.28 2.97 1.48
N VAL A 48 8.82 1.87 0.90
CA VAL A 48 8.06 1.85 -0.35
C VAL A 48 6.62 1.44 -0.06
N MET A 49 5.68 2.35 -0.30
CA MET A 49 4.25 2.04 -0.27
C MET A 49 3.77 1.74 -1.68
N GLY A 50 2.97 0.69 -1.84
CA GLY A 50 2.28 0.40 -3.09
C GLY A 50 0.77 0.53 -2.95
N SER A 51 0.15 1.22 -3.90
CA SER A 51 -1.29 1.28 -4.13
C SER A 51 -1.55 0.80 -5.56
N LEU A 52 -1.69 -0.51 -5.71
CA LEU A 52 -1.83 -1.16 -7.01
C LEU A 52 -2.60 -2.46 -6.81
N HIS A 53 -3.42 -2.86 -7.78
CA HIS A 53 -4.17 -4.12 -7.77
C HIS A 53 -3.39 -5.27 -7.11
N MET A 54 -3.89 -5.81 -6.00
CA MET A 54 -3.21 -6.86 -5.24
C MET A 54 -3.42 -8.24 -5.90
N THR A 55 -2.68 -8.50 -6.97
CA THR A 55 -2.75 -9.73 -7.78
C THR A 55 -1.51 -10.61 -7.59
N THR A 56 -1.51 -11.79 -8.21
CA THR A 56 -0.33 -12.68 -8.25
C THR A 56 0.87 -12.02 -8.94
N GLN A 57 0.65 -11.25 -10.00
CA GLN A 57 1.73 -10.52 -10.70
C GLN A 57 2.29 -9.40 -9.81
N THR A 58 1.43 -8.67 -9.12
CA THR A 58 1.85 -7.63 -8.17
C THR A 58 2.60 -8.23 -6.98
N ALA A 59 2.25 -9.43 -6.53
CA ALA A 59 3.00 -10.16 -5.52
C ALA A 59 4.47 -10.38 -5.94
N VAL A 60 4.74 -10.70 -7.21
CA VAL A 60 6.11 -10.80 -7.75
C VAL A 60 6.81 -9.43 -7.73
N LEU A 61 6.11 -8.33 -8.03
CA LEU A 61 6.66 -6.98 -7.90
C LEU A 61 7.03 -6.65 -6.45
N ILE A 62 6.13 -6.90 -5.50
CA ILE A 62 6.33 -6.68 -4.06
C ILE A 62 7.57 -7.41 -3.56
N GLU A 63 7.67 -8.71 -3.86
CA GLU A 63 8.83 -9.51 -3.47
C GLU A 63 10.11 -9.08 -4.17
N THR A 64 10.02 -8.51 -5.38
CA THR A 64 11.17 -7.89 -6.04
C THR A 64 11.66 -6.68 -5.26
N LEU A 65 10.78 -5.76 -4.88
CA LEU A 65 11.15 -4.58 -4.10
C LEU A 65 11.79 -4.97 -2.76
N ALA A 66 11.19 -5.93 -2.06
CA ALA A 66 11.73 -6.47 -0.81
C ALA A 66 13.09 -7.17 -1.02
N ALA A 67 13.23 -7.97 -2.08
CA ALA A 67 14.50 -8.60 -2.45
C ALA A 67 15.59 -7.58 -2.80
N LEU A 68 15.22 -6.39 -3.29
CA LEU A 68 16.13 -5.27 -3.51
C LEU A 68 16.41 -4.43 -2.24
N GLY A 69 15.81 -4.79 -1.10
CA GLY A 69 16.10 -4.23 0.21
C GLY A 69 15.08 -3.21 0.74
N ALA A 70 13.98 -2.97 0.04
CA ALA A 70 12.94 -2.07 0.49
C ALA A 70 12.18 -2.63 1.70
N GLU A 71 11.75 -1.75 2.60
CA GLU A 71 10.64 -2.00 3.51
C GLU A 71 9.34 -1.70 2.76
N VAL A 72 8.48 -2.71 2.58
CA VAL A 72 7.32 -2.61 1.69
C VAL A 72 6.03 -2.71 2.49
N ARG A 73 5.03 -1.89 2.13
CA ARG A 73 3.64 -1.98 2.61
C ARG A 73 2.69 -1.82 1.44
N TRP A 74 1.57 -2.53 1.42
CA TRP A 74 0.71 -2.58 0.24
C TRP A 74 -0.78 -2.49 0.54
N CYS A 75 -1.52 -1.83 -0.36
CA CYS A 75 -2.97 -1.93 -0.50
C CYS A 75 -3.35 -2.09 -1.99
N SER A 76 -4.59 -2.52 -2.24
CA SER A 76 -5.15 -2.50 -3.60
C SER A 76 -5.53 -1.07 -3.99
N CYS A 77 -5.58 -0.76 -5.29
CA CYS A 77 -6.17 0.48 -5.83
C CYS A 77 -7.62 0.28 -6.34
N ASN A 78 -8.20 -0.90 -6.09
CA ASN A 78 -9.58 -1.19 -6.44
C ASN A 78 -10.17 -2.26 -5.53
N ILE A 79 -11.42 -2.05 -5.11
CA ILE A 79 -12.16 -2.90 -4.17
C ILE A 79 -12.43 -4.33 -4.66
N PHE A 80 -12.35 -4.61 -5.97
CA PHE A 80 -12.65 -5.92 -6.55
C PHE A 80 -11.46 -6.64 -7.17
N SER A 81 -10.30 -5.98 -7.29
CA SER A 81 -9.16 -6.52 -8.03
C SER A 81 -8.28 -7.48 -7.23
N THR A 82 -8.41 -7.50 -5.90
CA THR A 82 -7.56 -8.33 -5.06
C THR A 82 -7.73 -9.82 -5.36
N SER A 83 -6.61 -10.51 -5.54
CA SER A 83 -6.52 -11.96 -5.48
C SER A 83 -6.21 -12.35 -4.04
N ASP A 84 -7.23 -12.80 -3.30
CA ASP A 84 -7.14 -13.04 -1.85
C ASP A 84 -6.00 -14.00 -1.48
N GLN A 85 -5.74 -15.00 -2.32
CA GLN A 85 -4.63 -15.95 -2.15
C GLN A 85 -3.25 -15.29 -2.32
N ALA A 86 -3.10 -14.36 -3.27
CA ALA A 86 -1.86 -13.62 -3.47
C ALA A 86 -1.59 -12.68 -2.28
N ALA A 87 -2.63 -11.96 -1.81
CA ALA A 87 -2.55 -11.11 -0.62
C ALA A 87 -2.14 -11.93 0.62
N ALA A 88 -2.74 -13.11 0.81
CA ALA A 88 -2.39 -14.02 1.91
C ALA A 88 -0.94 -14.51 1.82
N ALA A 89 -0.45 -14.84 0.62
CA ALA A 89 0.93 -15.30 0.43
C ALA A 89 1.97 -14.22 0.79
N ILE A 90 1.72 -12.97 0.41
CA ILE A 90 2.58 -11.83 0.74
C ILE A 90 2.53 -11.51 2.25
N ALA A 91 1.33 -11.50 2.84
CA ALA A 91 1.17 -11.30 4.28
C ALA A 91 1.90 -12.41 5.09
N ALA A 92 1.81 -13.68 4.65
CA ALA A 92 2.52 -14.80 5.26
C ALA A 92 4.04 -14.72 5.10
N ALA A 93 4.54 -14.06 4.05
CA ALA A 93 5.95 -13.75 3.87
C ALA A 93 6.45 -12.60 4.77
N GLY A 94 5.57 -12.01 5.59
CA GLY A 94 5.92 -10.97 6.56
C GLY A 94 5.89 -9.55 5.99
N ILE A 95 5.34 -9.35 4.79
CA ILE A 95 5.17 -8.02 4.19
C ILE A 95 3.73 -7.53 4.49
N PRO A 96 3.55 -6.36 5.12
CA PRO A 96 2.24 -5.80 5.42
C PRO A 96 1.38 -5.59 4.17
N VAL A 97 0.21 -6.24 4.14
CA VAL A 97 -0.82 -6.08 3.09
C VAL A 97 -2.16 -5.78 3.74
N TYR A 98 -2.83 -4.75 3.23
CA TYR A 98 -4.19 -4.36 3.60
C TYR A 98 -5.02 -4.39 2.33
N ALA A 99 -5.52 -5.59 1.99
CA ALA A 99 -6.29 -5.80 0.77
C ALA A 99 -7.11 -7.09 0.85
N TRP A 100 -8.35 -7.05 0.37
CA TRP A 100 -9.16 -8.23 0.06
C TRP A 100 -10.16 -7.93 -1.05
N LYS A 101 -10.70 -8.98 -1.67
CA LYS A 101 -11.72 -8.83 -2.69
C LYS A 101 -13.08 -8.53 -2.08
N GLY A 102 -13.71 -7.45 -2.53
CA GLY A 102 -15.02 -7.00 -2.08
C GLY A 102 -14.96 -6.08 -0.86
N GLU A 103 -13.92 -5.24 -0.76
CA GLU A 103 -13.87 -4.14 0.21
C GLU A 103 -15.06 -3.19 0.02
N THR A 104 -15.55 -2.62 1.12
CA THR A 104 -16.34 -1.38 1.07
C THR A 104 -15.43 -0.18 0.81
N LEU A 105 -15.99 0.95 0.38
CA LEU A 105 -15.21 2.18 0.15
C LEU A 105 -14.55 2.70 1.45
N ALA A 106 -15.22 2.56 2.60
CA ALA A 106 -14.64 2.89 3.89
C ALA A 106 -13.43 1.99 4.23
N GLU A 107 -13.52 0.69 3.94
CA GLU A 107 -12.42 -0.26 4.13
C GLU A 107 -11.26 0.02 3.17
N TYR A 108 -11.55 0.39 1.92
CA TYR A 108 -10.57 0.78 0.92
C TYR A 108 -9.68 1.96 1.38
N TRP A 109 -10.30 3.04 1.84
CA TRP A 109 -9.55 4.20 2.34
C TRP A 109 -8.84 3.91 3.67
N TRP A 110 -9.39 3.01 4.49
CA TRP A 110 -8.70 2.51 5.67
C TRP A 110 -7.48 1.66 5.31
N CYS A 111 -7.57 0.80 4.28
CA CYS A 111 -6.45 0.02 3.75
C CYS A 111 -5.33 0.94 3.23
N THR A 112 -5.69 1.98 2.49
CA THR A 112 -4.77 3.00 2.00
C THR A 112 -4.05 3.71 3.16
N GLU A 113 -4.79 4.13 4.19
CA GLU A 113 -4.22 4.73 5.40
C GLU A 113 -3.24 3.80 6.13
N LYS A 114 -3.57 2.50 6.20
CA LYS A 114 -2.74 1.48 6.86
C LYS A 114 -1.46 1.18 6.08
N ALA A 115 -1.53 1.16 4.75
CA ALA A 115 -0.37 0.98 3.88
C ALA A 115 0.57 2.21 3.93
N LEU A 116 0.03 3.42 4.12
CA LEU A 116 0.79 4.66 4.28
C LEU A 116 1.47 4.81 5.66
N ASP A 117 1.06 4.05 6.68
CA ASP A 117 1.61 4.14 8.05
C ASP A 117 2.78 3.16 8.25
N PHE A 118 4.02 3.62 8.18
CA PHE A 118 5.21 2.82 8.48
C PHE A 118 5.54 2.76 9.99
N GLY A 119 4.64 3.26 10.85
CA GLY A 119 4.82 3.27 12.28
C GLY A 119 5.81 4.34 12.76
N GLY A 120 5.78 4.63 14.07
CA GLY A 120 6.66 5.64 14.68
C GLY A 120 6.49 7.05 14.10
N GLY A 121 5.33 7.36 13.52
CA GLY A 121 5.05 8.62 12.85
C GLY A 121 5.68 8.78 11.46
N LYS A 122 6.23 7.70 10.88
CA LYS A 122 6.86 7.72 9.56
C LYS A 122 5.86 7.33 8.48
N GLY A 123 5.87 8.09 7.38
CA GLY A 123 5.23 7.73 6.12
C GLY A 123 6.20 7.09 5.12
N PRO A 124 5.74 6.78 3.88
CA PRO A 124 6.60 6.29 2.82
C PRO A 124 7.64 7.33 2.38
N GLN A 125 8.73 6.84 1.79
CA GLN A 125 9.68 7.68 1.05
C GLN A 125 9.46 7.58 -0.46
N LEU A 126 8.96 6.44 -0.93
CA LEU A 126 8.61 6.19 -2.32
C LEU A 126 7.21 5.60 -2.39
N ILE A 127 6.47 5.94 -3.43
CA ILE A 127 5.14 5.39 -3.71
C ILE A 127 5.17 4.77 -5.10
N VAL A 128 4.56 3.60 -5.23
CA VAL A 128 4.18 2.99 -6.52
C VAL A 128 2.66 3.06 -6.58
N ASP A 129 2.13 3.95 -7.42
CA ASP A 129 0.71 4.31 -7.42
C ASP A 129 0.07 3.99 -8.78
N ASP A 130 -1.05 3.28 -8.76
CA ASP A 130 -1.89 3.00 -9.92
C ASP A 130 -3.27 3.60 -9.65
N GLY A 131 -3.61 4.66 -10.38
CA GLY A 131 -4.83 5.46 -10.16
C GLY A 131 -4.60 6.74 -9.36
N GLY A 132 -3.54 6.82 -8.54
CA GLY A 132 -3.13 8.05 -7.84
C GLY A 132 -3.82 8.29 -6.50
N ASP A 133 -4.52 7.31 -5.94
CA ASP A 133 -5.31 7.46 -4.72
C ASP A 133 -4.45 7.63 -3.47
N ALA A 134 -3.30 6.94 -3.39
CA ALA A 134 -2.37 7.12 -2.27
C ALA A 134 -1.76 8.52 -2.29
N THR A 135 -1.34 8.96 -3.47
CA THR A 135 -0.84 10.32 -3.74
C THR A 135 -1.89 11.37 -3.39
N MET A 136 -3.14 11.17 -3.82
CA MET A 136 -4.27 12.06 -3.52
C MET A 136 -4.54 12.14 -2.01
N MET A 137 -4.53 11.01 -1.29
CA MET A 137 -4.74 11.01 0.16
C MET A 137 -3.67 11.83 0.90
N ILE A 138 -2.40 11.74 0.48
CA ILE A 138 -1.31 12.54 1.08
C ILE A 138 -1.53 14.03 0.80
N HIS A 139 -1.78 14.42 -0.45
CA HIS A 139 -1.98 15.82 -0.82
C HIS A 139 -3.19 16.44 -0.11
N ARG A 140 -4.34 15.76 -0.15
CA ARG A 140 -5.57 16.24 0.49
C ARG A 140 -5.46 16.23 2.01
N GLY A 141 -4.76 15.25 2.57
CA GLY A 141 -4.43 15.20 4.00
C GLY A 141 -3.54 16.35 4.43
N PHE A 142 -2.52 16.69 3.64
CA PHE A 142 -1.65 17.84 3.88
C PHE A 142 -2.43 19.15 3.85
N GLU A 143 -3.30 19.33 2.87
CA GLU A 143 -4.18 20.50 2.78
C GLU A 143 -5.12 20.58 3.98
N ALA A 144 -5.72 19.46 4.39
CA ALA A 144 -6.61 19.39 5.55
C ALA A 144 -5.93 19.67 6.90
N GLU A 145 -4.63 19.40 7.02
CA GLU A 145 -3.84 19.80 8.18
C GLU A 145 -3.63 21.33 8.26
N ASN A 146 -3.73 22.04 7.13
CA ASN A 146 -3.71 23.50 7.08
C ASN A 146 -5.11 24.11 7.22
N ASP A 147 -6.11 23.50 6.59
CA ASP A 147 -7.50 23.91 6.70
C ASP A 147 -8.43 22.68 6.73
N ALA A 148 -8.89 22.32 7.93
CA ALA A 148 -9.78 21.19 8.13
C ALA A 148 -11.15 21.36 7.45
N SER A 149 -11.53 22.59 7.05
CA SER A 149 -12.83 22.89 6.46
C SER A 149 -13.02 22.24 5.09
N ILE A 150 -11.93 21.99 4.34
CA ILE A 150 -11.98 21.35 3.02
C ILE A 150 -12.64 19.96 3.07
N LEU A 151 -12.50 19.25 4.21
CA LEU A 151 -13.08 17.91 4.38
C LEU A 151 -14.60 17.96 4.60
N ASN A 152 -15.17 19.14 4.79
CA ASN A 152 -16.62 19.35 4.92
C ASN A 152 -17.26 19.84 3.61
N ALA A 153 -16.48 20.04 2.56
CA ALA A 153 -17.01 20.36 1.24
C ALA A 153 -17.96 19.27 0.76
N LYS A 154 -18.99 19.66 -0.01
CA LYS A 154 -19.95 18.73 -0.58
C LYS A 154 -19.23 17.83 -1.59
N CYS A 155 -19.22 16.52 -1.31
CA CYS A 155 -18.63 15.52 -2.20
C CYS A 155 -19.54 15.21 -3.38
N GLY A 156 -18.92 14.90 -4.53
CA GLY A 156 -19.63 14.46 -5.73
C GLY A 156 -19.97 12.97 -5.74
N THR A 157 -19.21 12.16 -4.98
CA THR A 157 -19.33 10.69 -4.95
C THR A 157 -19.22 10.16 -3.51
N GLU A 158 -19.72 8.94 -3.30
CA GLU A 158 -19.55 8.22 -2.03
C GLU A 158 -18.06 7.95 -1.73
N ASP A 159 -17.28 7.67 -2.78
CA ASP A 159 -15.85 7.43 -2.65
C ASP A 159 -15.09 8.64 -2.09
N GLU A 160 -15.35 9.84 -2.63
CA GLU A 160 -14.78 11.08 -2.11
C GLU A 160 -15.26 11.36 -0.66
N GLN A 161 -16.51 11.01 -0.36
CA GLN A 161 -17.06 11.17 0.99
C GLN A 161 -16.33 10.26 2.00
N GLU A 162 -16.03 9.02 1.63
CA GLU A 162 -15.29 8.08 2.48
C GLU A 162 -13.81 8.46 2.64
N LEU A 163 -13.17 8.99 1.60
CA LEU A 163 -11.84 9.62 1.72
C LEU A 163 -11.86 10.74 2.77
N ASN A 164 -12.83 11.65 2.67
CA ASN A 164 -12.98 12.76 3.61
C ASN A 164 -13.25 12.28 5.04
N ASN A 165 -14.07 11.24 5.21
CA ASN A 165 -14.35 10.62 6.51
C ASN A 165 -13.07 10.00 7.12
N CYS A 166 -12.29 9.30 6.30
CA CYS A 166 -11.00 8.73 6.70
C CYS A 166 -10.04 9.84 7.14
N LEU A 167 -9.85 10.88 6.32
CA LEU A 167 -8.98 12.02 6.61
C LEU A 167 -9.39 12.78 7.88
N LYS A 168 -10.69 12.97 8.13
CA LYS A 168 -11.19 13.56 9.40
C LYS A 168 -10.76 12.75 10.62
N THR A 169 -10.82 11.43 10.51
CA THR A 169 -10.42 10.51 11.58
C THR A 169 -8.91 10.58 11.82
N ILE A 170 -8.12 10.62 10.74
CA ILE A 170 -6.66 10.75 10.80
C ILE A 170 -6.26 12.09 11.42
N LEU A 171 -6.84 13.20 10.96
CA LEU A 171 -6.52 14.55 11.44
C LEU A 171 -6.75 14.69 12.95
N LYS A 172 -7.85 14.12 13.47
CA LYS A 172 -8.13 14.11 14.92
C LYS A 172 -7.10 13.31 15.72
N LYS A 173 -6.57 12.23 15.16
CA LYS A 173 -5.66 11.31 15.85
C LYS A 173 -4.18 11.73 15.74
N THR A 174 -3.79 12.21 14.57
CA THR A 174 -2.40 12.54 14.21
C THR A 174 -2.40 13.80 13.33
N PRO A 175 -2.51 15.01 13.94
CA PRO A 175 -2.79 16.26 13.22
C PRO A 175 -1.63 16.82 12.39
N GLN A 176 -0.49 16.14 12.35
CA GLN A 176 0.72 16.56 11.63
C GLN A 176 1.28 15.40 10.79
N ARG A 177 0.52 14.33 10.61
CA ARG A 177 0.97 13.11 9.92
C ARG A 177 1.43 13.43 8.50
N TRP A 178 0.65 14.21 7.76
CA TRP A 178 0.88 14.45 6.34
C TRP A 178 2.00 15.46 6.11
N HIS A 179 2.08 16.52 6.93
CA HIS A 179 3.25 17.40 6.95
C HIS A 179 4.55 16.66 7.25
N GLN A 180 4.54 15.69 8.16
CA GLN A 180 5.73 14.87 8.45
C GLN A 180 6.04 13.88 7.33
N THR A 181 5.01 13.29 6.72
CA THR A 181 5.18 12.38 5.57
C THR A 181 5.83 13.10 4.40
N ALA A 182 5.37 14.32 4.08
CA ALA A 182 5.88 15.13 2.98
C ALA A 182 7.38 15.47 3.09
N LYS A 183 7.95 15.56 4.30
CA LYS A 183 9.39 15.85 4.50
C LYS A 183 10.31 14.73 4.00
N ASP A 184 9.84 13.50 4.15
CA ASP A 184 10.61 12.30 3.82
C ASP A 184 10.27 11.74 2.42
N TRP A 185 9.19 12.21 1.80
CA TRP A 185 8.70 11.74 0.52
C TRP A 185 9.61 12.21 -0.62
N LYS A 186 10.16 11.26 -1.38
CA LYS A 186 11.16 11.48 -2.43
C LYS A 186 10.60 11.35 -3.84
N GLY A 187 9.45 10.72 -4.01
CA GLY A 187 8.83 10.55 -5.31
C GLY A 187 7.71 9.51 -5.35
N VAL A 188 6.98 9.56 -6.45
CA VAL A 188 5.95 8.60 -6.84
C VAL A 188 6.26 8.10 -8.24
N SER A 189 5.98 6.83 -8.51
CA SER A 189 5.98 6.21 -9.83
C SER A 189 4.60 5.68 -10.17
#